data_AF-A0A7J2JNE4-F1
#
_entry.id   AF-A0A7J2JNE4-F1
#
_cell.length_a   1.000
_cell.length_b   1.000
_cell.length_c   1.000
_cell.angle_alpha   90.00
_cell.angle_beta   90.00
_cell.angle_gamma   90.00
#
_symmetry.space_group_name_H-M   'P 1'
#
loop_
_entity.id
_entity.type
_entity.pdbx_description
1 polymer ?
#
loop_
_entity_poly.entity_id
_entity_poly.type
_entity_poly.pdbx_seq_one_letter_code
_entity_poly.pdbx_strand_id
1 'polypeptide(L)'
;MRIVELLQEVGLCEKQPYGSIYDLMNIVVGDEDSPLAQVISLFYSGYVKERKLSDESEMLELAKEARRIKEHSIEHLDELVKLACDNIEENKGHCYVAKDAEGARRIAGEIVGTGKMVVEVIDHAVEEVELGEHLASIGNEVYEVAILEVLSKLRSLSGVDEGSILRYMSRIIGREIPKFDESLDHVRRFLKDEVFRRAEIGVSGASVIAADPGALFLVTSSGADRLVTMTPEVHIVIAGVNDIVPSYSEAFKVSEYIMRSTGQATLCVIGGPSKTGDIEKRITYGAHGPRELHVILLDNGRMEAARDPALREALYCTRCGSLYTPSMWAVWSYILKDDRELAKKCLELGCSDACPLGIDLEGILLHISGT
;
A
#
# COMPACT_ATOMS: atom_id res chain seq x y z
N MET A 1 6.79 -13.58 -8.89
CA MET A 1 7.61 -12.43 -9.36
C MET A 1 7.55 -11.38 -8.28
N ARG A 2 8.50 -11.42 -7.33
CA ARG A 2 8.48 -10.57 -6.14
C ARG A 2 9.63 -9.57 -6.17
N ILE A 3 9.43 -8.39 -5.59
CA ILE A 3 10.41 -7.31 -5.59
C ILE A 3 11.55 -7.60 -4.63
N VAL A 4 11.26 -8.14 -3.44
CA VAL A 4 12.30 -8.54 -2.49
C VAL A 4 13.30 -9.51 -3.15
N GLU A 5 12.80 -10.51 -3.91
CA GLU A 5 13.64 -11.44 -4.66
C GLU A 5 14.50 -10.75 -5.74
N LEU A 6 13.96 -9.73 -6.41
CA LEU A 6 14.71 -8.91 -7.37
C LEU A 6 15.83 -8.13 -6.65
N LEU A 7 15.52 -7.47 -5.53
CA LEU A 7 16.47 -6.70 -4.74
C LEU A 7 17.63 -7.57 -4.22
N GLN A 8 17.33 -8.80 -3.80
CA GLN A 8 18.33 -9.78 -3.41
C GLN A 8 19.21 -10.23 -4.58
N GLU A 9 18.62 -10.43 -5.76
CA GLU A 9 19.36 -10.87 -6.93
C GLU A 9 20.30 -9.78 -7.47
N VAL A 10 19.92 -8.50 -7.34
CA VAL A 10 20.80 -7.37 -7.70
C VAL A 10 21.77 -6.97 -6.59
N GLY A 11 21.76 -7.66 -5.44
CA GLY A 11 22.67 -7.44 -4.34
C GLY A 11 22.39 -6.18 -3.51
N LEU A 12 21.16 -5.64 -3.56
CA LEU A 12 20.75 -4.50 -2.76
C LEU A 12 20.35 -4.87 -1.32
N CYS A 13 20.00 -6.14 -1.08
CA CYS A 13 19.80 -6.68 0.26
C CYS A 13 20.27 -8.13 0.36
N GLU A 14 20.50 -8.63 1.57
CA GLU A 14 20.98 -9.99 1.80
C GLU A 14 19.97 -11.06 1.37
N LYS A 15 20.45 -12.26 1.02
CA LYS A 15 19.59 -13.43 0.74
C LYS A 15 19.08 -14.06 2.05
N GLN A 16 18.35 -13.29 2.84
CA GLN A 16 17.63 -13.73 4.02
C GLN A 16 16.12 -13.74 3.74
N PRO A 17 15.32 -14.56 4.45
CA PRO A 17 13.87 -14.45 4.37
C PRO A 17 13.44 -13.12 4.98
N TYR A 18 13.05 -12.18 4.13
CA TYR A 18 12.28 -11.00 4.51
C TYR A 18 10.83 -11.29 4.19
N GLY A 19 9.94 -11.07 5.14
CA GLY A 19 8.51 -11.31 4.95
C GLY A 19 7.87 -10.25 4.05
N SER A 20 8.38 -9.01 4.08
CA SER A 20 7.92 -7.93 3.19
C SER A 20 8.97 -6.84 2.97
N ILE A 21 8.63 -5.87 2.11
CA ILE A 21 9.49 -4.69 1.85
C ILE A 21 9.78 -3.89 3.14
N TYR A 22 8.95 -4.04 4.17
CA TYR A 22 9.08 -3.34 5.43
C TYR A 22 10.21 -3.84 6.32
N ASP A 23 10.56 -5.13 6.25
CA ASP A 23 11.72 -5.62 6.99
C ASP A 23 13.02 -4.98 6.49
N LEU A 24 13.04 -4.56 5.22
CA LEU A 24 14.15 -3.84 4.62
C LEU A 24 14.25 -2.39 5.14
N MET A 25 13.20 -1.83 5.74
CA MET A 25 13.23 -0.47 6.27
C MET A 25 14.18 -0.32 7.44
N ASN A 26 14.28 -1.36 8.28
CA ASN A 26 15.22 -1.40 9.41
C ASN A 26 16.68 -1.24 8.96
N ILE A 27 16.98 -1.69 7.74
CA ILE A 27 18.31 -1.63 7.13
C ILE A 27 18.64 -0.19 6.70
N VAL A 28 17.67 0.53 6.14
CA VAL A 28 17.89 1.86 5.54
C VAL A 28 17.75 3.02 6.53
N VAL A 29 17.33 2.77 7.77
CA VAL A 29 17.30 3.80 8.82
C VAL A 29 18.71 4.37 9.05
N GLY A 30 18.90 5.63 8.66
CA GLY A 30 20.17 6.35 8.75
C GLY A 30 21.05 6.32 7.50
N ASP A 31 20.60 5.69 6.41
CA ASP A 31 21.31 5.61 5.12
C ASP A 31 20.36 5.89 3.94
N GLU A 32 19.80 7.10 3.94
CA GLU A 32 18.74 7.51 3.00
C GLU A 32 19.20 7.60 1.54
N ASP A 33 20.50 7.77 1.31
CA ASP A 33 21.08 7.93 -0.01
C ASP A 33 21.47 6.58 -0.65
N SER A 34 21.41 5.48 0.11
CA SER A 34 21.71 4.14 -0.40
C SER A 34 20.79 3.76 -1.57
N PRO A 35 21.27 2.96 -2.55
CA PRO A 35 20.41 2.47 -3.62
C PRO A 35 19.18 1.70 -3.11
N LEU A 36 19.30 0.97 -1.99
CA LEU A 36 18.18 0.29 -1.35
C LEU A 36 17.15 1.30 -0.81
N ALA A 37 17.59 2.33 -0.09
CA ALA A 37 16.72 3.40 0.39
C ALA A 37 15.97 4.08 -0.75
N GLN A 38 16.66 4.38 -1.86
CA GLN A 38 16.07 4.99 -3.04
C GLN A 38 15.03 4.12 -3.75
N VAL A 39 15.13 2.78 -3.66
CA VAL A 39 14.10 1.89 -4.21
C VAL A 39 12.93 1.73 -3.24
N ILE A 40 13.21 1.45 -1.95
CA ILE A 40 12.16 1.29 -0.92
C ILE A 40 11.26 2.52 -0.88
N SER A 41 11.83 3.68 -1.13
CA SER A 41 11.11 4.93 -1.05
C SER A 41 10.12 5.18 -2.19
N LEU A 42 10.15 4.39 -3.27
CA LEU A 42 9.07 4.35 -4.25
C LEU A 42 7.75 3.92 -3.61
N PHE A 43 7.81 2.99 -2.67
CA PHE A 43 6.63 2.36 -2.06
C PHE A 43 5.96 3.24 -1.01
N TYR A 44 6.63 4.29 -0.55
CA TYR A 44 6.07 5.32 0.32
C TYR A 44 5.50 6.50 -0.47
N SER A 45 4.78 6.18 -1.55
CA SER A 45 4.11 7.15 -2.42
C SER A 45 5.05 8.19 -3.06
N GLY A 46 6.27 7.74 -3.37
CA GLY A 46 7.34 8.56 -3.90
C GLY A 46 8.01 9.39 -2.80
N TYR A 47 9.27 9.09 -2.52
CA TYR A 47 10.19 10.04 -1.90
C TYR A 47 10.30 11.27 -2.80
N VAL A 48 9.43 12.24 -2.59
CA VAL A 48 9.40 13.47 -3.38
C VAL A 48 10.37 14.48 -2.74
N LYS A 49 11.68 14.24 -2.85
CA LYS A 49 12.69 15.29 -2.58
C LYS A 49 12.67 16.38 -3.67
N GLU A 50 12.00 16.14 -4.80
CA GLU A 50 12.20 16.92 -6.03
C GLU A 50 10.97 17.69 -6.57
N ARG A 51 9.77 17.61 -5.98
CA ARG A 51 8.64 18.42 -6.47
C ARG A 51 8.42 19.67 -5.63
N LYS A 52 8.63 20.82 -6.28
CA LYS A 52 8.00 22.08 -5.89
C LYS A 52 6.50 21.95 -6.12
N LEU A 53 5.74 21.84 -5.04
CA LEU A 53 4.29 22.01 -5.09
C LEU A 53 3.99 23.39 -5.69
N SER A 54 2.98 23.48 -6.54
CA SER A 54 2.69 24.69 -7.32
C SER A 54 2.17 25.87 -6.49
N ASP A 55 1.73 25.62 -5.25
CA ASP A 55 1.33 26.63 -4.26
C ASP A 55 1.43 26.05 -2.83
N GLU A 56 2.41 26.51 -2.05
CA GLU A 56 2.62 26.06 -0.66
C GLU A 56 1.42 26.40 0.26
N SER A 57 0.70 27.49 -0.01
CA SER A 57 -0.44 27.90 0.82
C SER A 57 -1.65 26.99 0.61
N GLU A 58 -1.94 26.63 -0.65
CA GLU A 58 -3.05 25.72 -0.96
C GLU A 58 -2.81 24.33 -0.36
N MET A 59 -1.57 23.84 -0.45
CA MET A 59 -1.18 22.55 0.12
C MET A 59 -1.26 22.53 1.65
N LEU A 60 -0.91 23.62 2.31
CA LEU A 60 -1.05 23.73 3.77
C LEU A 60 -2.53 23.70 4.20
N GLU A 61 -3.43 24.34 3.45
CA GLU A 61 -4.87 24.29 3.74
C GLU A 61 -5.44 22.89 3.51
N LEU A 62 -5.04 22.20 2.43
CA LEU A 62 -5.40 20.79 2.21
C LEU A 62 -4.89 19.88 3.33
N ALA A 63 -3.67 20.09 3.82
CA ALA A 63 -3.10 19.32 4.92
C ALA A 63 -3.89 19.52 6.22
N LYS A 64 -4.27 20.77 6.55
CA LYS A 64 -5.12 21.08 7.72
C LYS A 64 -6.50 20.44 7.62
N GLU A 65 -7.10 20.47 6.43
CA GLU A 65 -8.40 19.84 6.19
C GLU A 65 -8.32 18.31 6.32
N ALA A 66 -7.31 17.70 5.70
CA ALA A 66 -7.05 16.27 5.83
C ALA A 66 -6.83 15.88 7.29
N ARG A 67 -6.01 16.64 8.03
CA ARG A 67 -5.80 16.42 9.47
C ARG A 67 -7.13 16.44 10.24
N ARG A 68 -7.97 17.47 10.06
CA ARG A 68 -9.26 17.59 10.77
C ARG A 68 -10.18 16.40 10.48
N ILE A 69 -10.23 15.96 9.23
CA ILE A 69 -10.99 14.78 8.83
C ILE A 69 -10.46 13.54 9.55
N LYS A 70 -9.15 13.33 9.57
CA LYS A 70 -8.52 12.19 10.21
C LYS A 70 -8.75 12.21 11.73
N GLU A 71 -8.59 13.35 12.39
CA GLU A 71 -8.89 13.51 13.82
C GLU A 71 -10.32 13.08 14.15
N HIS A 72 -11.30 13.62 13.43
CA HIS A 72 -12.70 13.23 13.59
C HIS A 72 -12.93 11.74 13.33
N SER A 73 -12.29 11.19 12.30
CA SER A 73 -12.44 9.78 11.91
C SER A 73 -11.89 8.83 12.97
N ILE A 74 -10.72 9.14 13.54
CA ILE A 74 -10.12 8.33 14.60
C ILE A 74 -10.89 8.45 15.92
N GLU A 75 -11.46 9.62 16.22
CA GLU A 75 -12.35 9.79 17.38
C GLU A 75 -13.63 8.94 17.30
N HIS A 76 -14.14 8.70 16.07
CA HIS A 76 -15.37 7.95 15.82
C HIS A 76 -15.11 6.58 15.15
N LEU A 77 -13.90 6.02 15.34
CA LEU A 77 -13.39 4.89 14.56
C LEU A 77 -14.29 3.64 14.63
N ASP A 78 -14.75 3.28 15.83
CA ASP A 78 -15.63 2.11 16.03
C ASP A 78 -16.95 2.23 15.23
N GLU A 79 -17.54 3.43 15.23
CA GLU A 79 -18.79 3.70 14.51
C GLU A 79 -18.57 3.70 13.00
N LEU A 80 -17.46 4.30 12.54
CA LEU A 80 -17.11 4.37 11.13
C LEU A 80 -16.73 3.01 10.53
N VAL A 81 -16.04 2.14 11.28
CA VAL A 81 -15.74 0.76 10.85
C VAL A 81 -17.03 -0.02 10.62
N LYS A 82 -17.97 0.08 11.56
CA LYS A 82 -19.27 -0.57 11.42
C LYS A 82 -20.03 -0.03 10.20
N LEU A 83 -20.13 1.30 10.08
CA LEU A 83 -20.82 1.95 8.97
C LEU A 83 -20.22 1.58 7.61
N ALA A 84 -18.88 1.54 7.52
CA ALA A 84 -18.18 1.11 6.31
C ALA A 84 -18.52 -0.33 5.95
N CYS A 85 -18.49 -1.27 6.90
CA CYS A 85 -18.86 -2.66 6.63
C CYS A 85 -20.32 -2.81 6.20
N ASP A 86 -21.27 -2.20 6.92
CA ASP A 86 -22.69 -2.25 6.60
C ASP A 86 -22.93 -1.76 5.15
N ASN A 87 -22.30 -0.66 4.76
CA ASN A 87 -22.44 -0.09 3.42
C ASN A 87 -21.69 -0.88 2.32
N ILE A 88 -20.52 -1.46 2.61
CA ILE A 88 -19.81 -2.35 1.68
C ILE A 88 -20.69 -3.56 1.36
N GLU A 89 -21.33 -4.15 2.38
CA GLU A 89 -22.24 -5.29 2.22
C GLU A 89 -23.52 -4.92 1.47
N GLU A 90 -24.10 -3.75 1.75
CA GLU A 90 -25.25 -3.22 1.00
C GLU A 90 -24.92 -3.10 -0.50
N ASN A 91 -23.68 -2.70 -0.81
CA ASN A 91 -23.14 -2.61 -2.17
C ASN A 91 -22.69 -3.95 -2.78
N LYS A 92 -22.99 -5.08 -2.15
CA LYS A 92 -22.64 -6.45 -2.58
C LYS A 92 -21.14 -6.77 -2.52
N GLY A 93 -20.36 -5.99 -1.79
CA GLY A 93 -19.04 -6.43 -1.33
C GLY A 93 -19.17 -7.32 -0.10
N HIS A 94 -18.06 -7.89 0.33
CA HIS A 94 -17.91 -8.62 1.58
C HIS A 94 -16.98 -7.85 2.50
N CYS A 95 -17.41 -7.52 3.72
CA CYS A 95 -16.56 -6.86 4.70
C CYS A 95 -16.08 -7.85 5.75
N TYR A 96 -14.80 -7.75 6.12
CA TYR A 96 -14.20 -8.51 7.20
C TYR A 96 -13.40 -7.57 8.08
N VAL A 97 -13.43 -7.78 9.39
CA VAL A 97 -12.55 -7.07 10.32
C VAL A 97 -11.53 -8.07 10.86
N ALA A 98 -10.27 -7.87 10.49
CA ALA A 98 -9.14 -8.66 10.95
C ALA A 98 -8.52 -7.98 12.17
N LYS A 99 -8.43 -8.71 13.28
CA LYS A 99 -7.79 -8.22 14.51
C LYS A 99 -6.30 -7.96 14.31
N ASP A 100 -5.64 -8.81 13.54
CA ASP A 100 -4.19 -8.82 13.36
C ASP A 100 -3.81 -9.40 11.99
N ALA A 101 -2.50 -9.38 11.70
CA ALA A 101 -1.94 -9.91 10.45
C ALA A 101 -2.25 -11.41 10.21
N GLU A 102 -2.32 -12.23 11.26
CA GLU A 102 -2.68 -13.65 11.14
C GLU A 102 -4.14 -13.81 10.71
N GLY A 103 -5.04 -13.05 11.33
CA GLY A 103 -6.45 -13.00 10.96
C GLY A 103 -6.66 -12.57 9.51
N ALA A 104 -5.96 -11.52 9.06
CA ALA A 104 -6.04 -11.05 7.68
C ALA A 104 -5.55 -12.10 6.68
N ARG A 105 -4.39 -12.72 6.93
CA ARG A 105 -3.84 -13.81 6.11
C ARG A 105 -4.79 -15.00 6.03
N ARG A 106 -5.36 -15.41 7.17
CA ARG A 106 -6.32 -16.52 7.21
C ARG A 106 -7.56 -16.24 6.36
N ILE A 107 -8.16 -15.06 6.51
CA ILE A 107 -9.34 -14.66 5.72
C ILE A 107 -9.01 -14.65 4.23
N ALA A 108 -7.92 -13.99 3.84
CA ALA A 108 -7.50 -13.93 2.44
C ALA A 108 -7.16 -15.32 1.87
N GLY A 109 -6.47 -16.17 2.64
CA GLY A 109 -6.16 -17.55 2.25
C GLY A 109 -7.40 -18.42 2.07
N GLU A 110 -8.43 -18.25 2.90
CA GLU A 110 -9.73 -18.91 2.75
C GLU A 110 -10.47 -18.48 1.48
N ILE A 111 -10.40 -17.19 1.12
CA ILE A 111 -11.01 -16.65 -0.10
C ILE A 111 -10.26 -17.13 -1.35
N VAL A 112 -8.93 -17.07 -1.35
CA VAL A 112 -8.09 -17.40 -2.51
C VAL A 112 -8.01 -18.91 -2.73
N GLY A 113 -7.81 -19.70 -1.68
CA GLY A 113 -7.47 -21.12 -1.79
C GLY A 113 -6.05 -21.35 -2.32
N THR A 114 -5.86 -22.41 -3.11
CA THR A 114 -4.55 -22.88 -3.60
C THR A 114 -4.54 -23.02 -5.13
N GLY A 115 -3.36 -22.90 -5.76
CA GLY A 115 -3.20 -23.09 -7.20
C GLY A 115 -3.78 -21.96 -8.05
N LYS A 116 -3.95 -20.77 -7.46
CA LYS A 116 -4.44 -19.56 -8.13
C LYS A 116 -3.30 -18.70 -8.63
N MET A 117 -3.59 -17.92 -9.67
CA MET A 117 -2.73 -16.82 -10.09
C MET A 117 -3.23 -15.51 -9.47
N VAL A 118 -2.37 -14.87 -8.68
CA VAL A 118 -2.64 -13.64 -7.92
C VAL A 118 -1.77 -12.52 -8.49
N VAL A 119 -2.40 -11.40 -8.80
CA VAL A 119 -1.71 -10.14 -9.11
C VAL A 119 -1.94 -9.16 -7.98
N GLU A 120 -0.88 -8.50 -7.53
CA GLU A 120 -0.94 -7.58 -6.40
C GLU A 120 -0.27 -6.25 -6.72
N VAL A 121 -0.87 -5.18 -6.19
CA VAL A 121 -0.21 -3.88 -6.06
C VAL A 121 0.60 -3.88 -4.77
N ILE A 122 1.63 -3.05 -4.71
CA ILE A 122 2.31 -2.81 -3.44
C ILE A 122 1.48 -1.81 -2.66
N ASP A 123 1.12 -2.21 -1.45
CA ASP A 123 0.40 -1.38 -0.52
C ASP A 123 0.86 -1.66 0.90
N HIS A 124 0.89 -0.62 1.72
CA HIS A 124 1.33 -0.67 3.11
C HIS A 124 0.63 -1.76 3.94
N ALA A 125 -0.69 -1.90 3.84
CA ALA A 125 -1.44 -2.88 4.62
C ALA A 125 -1.26 -4.31 4.10
N VAL A 126 -1.04 -4.47 2.79
CA VAL A 126 -0.76 -5.78 2.15
C VAL A 126 0.62 -6.29 2.58
N GLU A 127 1.61 -5.41 2.57
CA GLU A 127 2.98 -5.72 3.00
C GLU A 127 3.10 -5.88 4.52
N GLU A 128 2.34 -5.11 5.31
CA GLU A 128 2.28 -5.22 6.77
C GLU A 128 1.89 -6.62 7.25
N VAL A 129 1.03 -7.31 6.48
CA VAL A 129 0.57 -8.67 6.78
C VAL A 129 1.29 -9.75 5.98
N GLU A 130 2.28 -9.37 5.16
CA GLU A 130 3.07 -10.28 4.32
C GLU A 130 2.18 -11.16 3.42
N LEU A 131 1.12 -10.57 2.85
CA LEU A 131 0.08 -11.36 2.18
C LEU A 131 0.62 -12.15 0.99
N GLY A 132 1.44 -11.52 0.14
CA GLY A 132 2.02 -12.15 -1.03
C GLY A 132 2.85 -13.38 -0.68
N GLU A 133 3.69 -13.30 0.36
CA GLU A 133 4.46 -14.44 0.89
C GLU A 133 3.55 -15.54 1.41
N HIS A 134 2.52 -15.18 2.19
CA HIS A 134 1.56 -16.14 2.71
C HIS A 134 0.83 -16.89 1.58
N LEU A 135 0.29 -16.17 0.60
CA LEU A 135 -0.43 -16.76 -0.52
C LEU A 135 0.49 -17.64 -1.39
N ALA A 136 1.75 -17.24 -1.59
CA ALA A 136 2.73 -18.08 -2.27
C ALA A 136 3.04 -19.36 -1.49
N SER A 137 3.17 -19.27 -0.16
CA SER A 137 3.47 -20.42 0.72
C SER A 137 2.41 -21.52 0.69
N ILE A 138 1.15 -21.16 0.41
CA ILE A 138 0.03 -22.11 0.28
C ILE A 138 -0.18 -22.58 -1.18
N GLY A 139 0.74 -22.29 -2.08
CA GLY A 139 0.78 -22.85 -3.44
C GLY A 139 0.14 -21.99 -4.52
N ASN A 140 0.08 -20.67 -4.34
CA ASN A 140 -0.37 -19.73 -5.38
C ASN A 140 0.83 -19.10 -6.14
N GLU A 141 0.59 -18.68 -7.37
CA GLU A 141 1.54 -17.92 -8.18
C GLU A 141 1.26 -16.42 -7.98
N VAL A 142 2.15 -15.72 -7.26
CA VAL A 142 1.98 -14.30 -6.91
C VAL A 142 2.89 -13.39 -7.76
N TYR A 143 2.31 -12.34 -8.33
CA TYR A 143 2.98 -11.37 -9.18
C TYR A 143 2.75 -9.93 -8.70
N GLU A 144 3.82 -9.27 -8.26
CA GLU A 144 3.81 -7.86 -7.89
C GLU A 144 3.97 -6.97 -9.14
N VAL A 145 3.00 -6.11 -9.42
CA VAL A 145 2.99 -5.32 -10.67
C VAL A 145 3.87 -4.07 -10.61
N ALA A 146 4.15 -3.58 -9.40
CA ALA A 146 5.04 -2.44 -9.16
C ALA A 146 6.52 -2.75 -9.45
N ILE A 147 6.85 -4.00 -9.83
CA ILE A 147 8.15 -4.35 -10.41
C ILE A 147 8.50 -3.47 -11.62
N LEU A 148 7.51 -2.95 -12.36
CA LEU A 148 7.73 -2.01 -13.46
C LEU A 148 8.33 -0.69 -12.98
N GLU A 149 7.85 -0.16 -11.86
CA GLU A 149 8.35 1.07 -11.24
C GLU A 149 9.73 0.85 -10.64
N VAL A 150 9.93 -0.29 -9.97
CA VAL A 150 11.22 -0.70 -9.42
C VAL A 150 12.27 -0.83 -10.51
N LEU A 151 11.95 -1.54 -11.60
CA LEU A 151 12.85 -1.67 -12.75
C LEU A 151 13.21 -0.30 -13.31
N SER A 152 12.23 0.59 -13.49
CA SER A 152 12.48 1.95 -13.96
C SER A 152 13.42 2.73 -13.02
N LYS A 153 13.30 2.55 -11.70
CA LYS A 153 14.18 3.19 -10.72
C LYS A 153 15.57 2.58 -10.73
N LEU A 154 15.69 1.26 -10.74
CA LEU A 154 16.98 0.55 -10.81
C LEU A 154 17.82 1.00 -12.02
N ARG A 155 17.19 1.33 -13.16
CA ARG A 155 17.88 1.92 -14.33
C ARG A 155 18.62 3.22 -14.04
N SER A 156 18.16 3.97 -13.04
CA SER A 156 18.73 5.29 -12.69
C SER A 156 19.77 5.22 -11.59
N LEU A 157 19.93 4.06 -10.93
CA LEU A 157 20.81 3.91 -9.78
C LEU A 157 22.21 3.47 -10.21
N SER A 158 23.22 4.13 -9.65
CA SER A 158 24.61 3.72 -9.81
C SER A 158 24.89 2.45 -8.98
N GLY A 159 25.79 1.60 -9.48
CA GLY A 159 26.24 0.40 -8.75
C GLY A 159 25.31 -0.81 -8.81
N VAL A 160 24.20 -0.74 -9.55
CA VAL A 160 23.31 -1.88 -9.81
C VAL A 160 23.79 -2.66 -11.03
N ASP A 161 23.98 -3.98 -10.89
CA ASP A 161 24.38 -4.85 -12.01
C ASP A 161 23.20 -5.14 -12.95
N GLU A 162 23.17 -4.48 -14.10
CA GLU A 162 22.18 -4.72 -15.16
C GLU A 162 22.11 -6.19 -15.58
N GLY A 163 23.25 -6.91 -15.56
CA GLY A 163 23.31 -8.32 -15.91
C GLY A 163 22.50 -9.20 -14.95
N SER A 164 22.49 -8.87 -13.66
CA SER A 164 21.68 -9.54 -12.64
C SER A 164 20.19 -9.32 -12.88
N ILE A 165 19.79 -8.09 -13.23
CA ILE A 165 18.39 -7.79 -13.58
C ILE A 165 17.96 -8.61 -14.80
N LEU A 166 18.77 -8.63 -15.86
CA LEU A 166 18.48 -9.39 -17.07
C LEU A 166 18.35 -10.89 -16.81
N ARG A 167 19.24 -11.46 -16.00
CA ARG A 167 19.17 -12.88 -15.60
C ARG A 167 17.89 -13.17 -14.83
N TYR A 168 17.56 -12.35 -13.83
CA TYR A 168 16.35 -12.51 -13.03
C TYR A 168 15.10 -12.44 -13.91
N MET A 169 14.96 -11.39 -14.72
CA MET A 169 13.78 -11.17 -15.56
C MET A 169 13.66 -12.24 -16.65
N SER A 170 14.76 -12.66 -17.26
CA SER A 170 14.73 -13.74 -18.25
C SER A 170 14.25 -15.06 -17.65
N ARG A 171 14.66 -15.35 -16.41
CA ARG A 171 14.20 -16.52 -15.66
C ARG A 171 12.71 -16.46 -15.36
N ILE A 172 12.21 -15.32 -14.87
CA ILE A 172 10.80 -15.15 -14.51
C ILE A 172 9.88 -15.19 -15.74
N ILE A 173 10.29 -14.53 -16.83
CA ILE A 173 9.52 -14.51 -18.09
C ILE A 173 9.66 -15.85 -18.85
N GLY A 174 10.69 -16.64 -18.54
CA GLY A 174 11.00 -17.88 -19.25
C GLY A 174 11.53 -17.66 -20.67
N ARG A 175 12.04 -16.45 -20.98
CA ARG A 175 12.59 -16.05 -22.28
C ARG A 175 13.76 -15.12 -22.08
N GLU A 176 14.78 -15.23 -22.92
CA GLU A 176 15.93 -14.34 -22.88
C GLU A 176 15.53 -12.90 -23.20
N ILE A 177 15.95 -11.97 -22.34
CA ILE A 177 15.88 -10.52 -22.59
C ILE A 177 17.26 -10.07 -23.07
N PRO A 178 17.41 -9.67 -24.34
CA PRO A 178 18.73 -9.41 -24.92
C PRO A 178 19.43 -8.16 -24.35
N LYS A 179 18.65 -7.13 -23.99
CA LYS A 179 19.18 -5.83 -23.55
C LYS A 179 18.37 -5.25 -22.41
N PHE A 180 19.06 -4.57 -21.50
CA PHE A 180 18.43 -3.95 -20.35
C PHE A 180 17.43 -2.86 -20.72
N ASP A 181 17.71 -2.08 -21.78
CA ASP A 181 16.77 -1.08 -22.31
C ASP A 181 15.45 -1.66 -22.80
N GLU A 182 15.43 -2.94 -23.18
CA GLU A 182 14.24 -3.65 -23.64
C GLU A 182 13.47 -4.32 -22.49
N SER A 183 14.07 -4.40 -21.29
CA SER A 183 13.52 -5.16 -20.15
C SER A 183 12.11 -4.71 -19.75
N LEU A 184 11.86 -3.40 -19.66
CA LEU A 184 10.55 -2.86 -19.29
C LEU A 184 9.46 -3.27 -20.29
N ASP A 185 9.75 -3.25 -21.58
CA ASP A 185 8.76 -3.62 -22.60
C ASP A 185 8.50 -5.13 -22.62
N HIS A 186 9.53 -5.94 -22.36
CA HIS A 186 9.38 -7.38 -22.19
C HIS A 186 8.53 -7.72 -20.96
N VAL A 187 8.79 -7.09 -19.81
CA VAL A 187 8.02 -7.31 -18.58
C VAL A 187 6.58 -6.82 -18.75
N ARG A 188 6.35 -5.66 -19.38
CA ARG A 188 4.99 -5.17 -19.68
C ARG A 188 4.20 -6.14 -20.56
N ARG A 189 4.81 -6.68 -21.62
CA ARG A 189 4.16 -7.68 -22.48
C ARG A 189 3.87 -8.97 -21.74
N PHE A 190 4.82 -9.46 -20.94
CA PHE A 190 4.63 -10.65 -20.10
C PHE A 190 3.47 -10.46 -19.12
N LEU A 191 3.47 -9.36 -18.36
CA LEU A 191 2.38 -9.01 -17.44
C LEU A 191 1.04 -8.97 -18.17
N LYS A 192 0.98 -8.31 -19.32
CA LYS A 192 -0.26 -8.20 -20.10
C LYS A 192 -0.75 -9.54 -20.66
N ASP A 193 0.13 -10.29 -21.32
CA ASP A 193 -0.26 -11.42 -22.16
C ASP A 193 -0.30 -12.76 -21.41
N GLU A 194 0.52 -12.92 -20.37
CA GLU A 194 0.64 -14.17 -19.61
C GLU A 194 0.02 -14.05 -18.22
N VAL A 195 0.18 -12.91 -17.54
CA VAL A 195 -0.26 -12.74 -16.15
C VAL A 195 -1.70 -12.23 -16.08
N PHE A 196 -1.98 -11.00 -16.51
CA PHE A 196 -3.32 -10.39 -16.41
C PHE A 196 -4.42 -11.14 -17.18
N ARG A 197 -4.07 -11.93 -18.22
CA ARG A 197 -5.06 -12.77 -18.92
C ARG A 197 -5.50 -13.99 -18.13
N ARG A 198 -4.69 -14.43 -17.16
CA ARG A 198 -4.88 -15.67 -16.39
C ARG A 198 -5.09 -15.41 -14.90
N ALA A 199 -4.80 -14.20 -14.44
CA ALA A 199 -4.99 -13.80 -13.05
C ALA A 199 -6.46 -13.94 -12.64
N GLU A 200 -6.69 -14.71 -11.60
CA GLU A 200 -8.02 -14.96 -11.04
C GLU A 200 -8.31 -13.98 -9.90
N ILE A 201 -7.26 -13.61 -9.16
CA ILE A 201 -7.33 -12.76 -7.97
C ILE A 201 -6.50 -11.50 -8.17
N GLY A 202 -7.12 -10.35 -7.88
CA GLY A 202 -6.44 -9.08 -7.70
C GLY A 202 -6.36 -8.72 -6.23
N VAL A 203 -5.19 -8.33 -5.75
CA VAL A 203 -4.99 -7.84 -4.38
C VAL A 203 -4.57 -6.37 -4.43
N SER A 204 -5.28 -5.52 -3.71
CA SER A 204 -4.85 -4.14 -3.51
C SER A 204 -5.00 -3.70 -2.07
N GLY A 205 -4.51 -2.51 -1.76
CA GLY A 205 -5.01 -1.76 -0.62
C GLY A 205 -6.00 -0.67 -1.01
N ALA A 206 -6.26 0.21 -0.05
CA ALA A 206 -7.04 1.43 -0.24
C ALA A 206 -6.33 2.59 0.48
N SER A 207 -6.14 3.69 -0.22
CA SER A 207 -5.58 4.91 0.35
C SER A 207 -6.54 5.56 1.36
N VAL A 208 -7.84 5.52 1.04
CA VAL A 208 -8.93 6.04 1.89
C VAL A 208 -10.19 5.18 1.68
N ILE A 209 -11.02 5.05 2.71
CA ILE A 209 -12.33 4.39 2.61
C ILE A 209 -13.42 5.37 3.06
N ALA A 210 -14.38 5.68 2.20
CA ALA A 210 -15.59 6.40 2.61
C ALA A 210 -16.53 5.42 3.32
N ALA A 211 -16.81 5.64 4.60
CA ALA A 211 -17.73 4.82 5.38
C ALA A 211 -19.14 4.84 4.79
N ASP A 212 -19.64 6.02 4.40
CA ASP A 212 -20.83 6.19 3.59
C ASP A 212 -20.46 6.72 2.19
N PRO A 213 -20.69 5.94 1.11
CA PRO A 213 -21.50 4.71 1.03
C PRO A 213 -20.67 3.43 0.99
N GLY A 214 -19.55 3.30 1.71
CA GLY A 214 -18.74 2.08 1.68
C GLY A 214 -17.93 1.95 0.39
N ALA A 215 -17.15 2.98 0.07
CA ALA A 215 -16.39 3.07 -1.18
C ALA A 215 -14.89 3.24 -0.94
N LEU A 216 -14.10 2.54 -1.76
CA LEU A 216 -12.65 2.43 -1.61
C LEU A 216 -11.97 3.38 -2.60
N PHE A 217 -11.02 4.16 -2.11
CA PHE A 217 -10.25 5.12 -2.90
C PHE A 217 -8.81 4.63 -2.99
N LEU A 218 -8.37 4.34 -4.20
CA LEU A 218 -6.99 3.95 -4.49
C LEU A 218 -6.32 5.05 -5.31
N VAL A 219 -5.36 5.74 -4.70
CA VAL A 219 -4.48 6.68 -5.39
C VAL A 219 -3.31 5.90 -6.00
N THR A 220 -3.07 6.06 -7.30
CA THR A 220 -2.03 5.31 -8.01
C THR A 220 -1.35 6.14 -9.11
N SER A 221 -0.08 5.85 -9.35
CA SER A 221 0.75 6.35 -10.45
C SER A 221 0.75 5.42 -11.67
N SER A 222 0.29 4.18 -11.51
CA SER A 222 0.56 3.08 -12.42
C SER A 222 -0.73 2.61 -13.10
N GLY A 223 -0.66 2.46 -14.43
CA GLY A 223 -1.75 1.83 -15.19
C GLY A 223 -1.92 0.35 -14.84
N ALA A 224 -0.89 -0.31 -14.29
CA ALA A 224 -0.94 -1.72 -13.90
C ALA A 224 -1.77 -1.92 -12.62
N ASP A 225 -1.70 -1.01 -11.66
CA ASP A 225 -2.46 -1.09 -10.41
C ASP A 225 -3.97 -1.03 -10.68
N ARG A 226 -4.36 -0.18 -11.63
CA ARG A 226 -5.73 -0.14 -12.14
C ARG A 226 -6.15 -1.48 -12.75
N LEU A 227 -5.26 -2.19 -13.44
CA LEU A 227 -5.59 -3.51 -13.99
C LEU A 227 -5.77 -4.54 -12.87
N VAL A 228 -4.99 -4.48 -11.78
CA VAL A 228 -5.13 -5.39 -10.63
C VAL A 228 -6.53 -5.30 -10.02
N THR A 229 -7.09 -4.10 -9.91
CA THR A 229 -8.41 -3.88 -9.30
C THR A 229 -9.59 -4.13 -10.25
N MET A 230 -9.34 -4.19 -11.57
CA MET A 230 -10.41 -4.18 -12.57
C MET A 230 -10.45 -5.40 -13.49
N THR A 231 -9.38 -6.22 -13.55
CA THR A 231 -9.31 -7.35 -14.50
C THR A 231 -9.60 -8.72 -13.91
N PRO A 232 -9.15 -9.07 -12.69
CA PRO A 232 -9.39 -10.38 -12.12
C PRO A 232 -10.86 -10.59 -11.73
N GLU A 233 -11.29 -11.84 -11.60
CA GLU A 233 -12.68 -12.17 -11.23
C GLU A 233 -12.97 -11.87 -9.76
N VAL A 234 -11.97 -11.95 -8.88
CA VAL A 234 -12.08 -11.63 -7.46
C VAL A 234 -11.11 -10.50 -7.13
N HIS A 235 -11.61 -9.47 -6.45
CA HIS A 235 -10.79 -8.39 -5.93
C HIS A 235 -10.79 -8.42 -4.39
N ILE A 236 -9.60 -8.56 -3.81
CA ILE A 236 -9.37 -8.50 -2.37
C ILE A 236 -8.68 -7.17 -2.06
N VAL A 237 -9.22 -6.44 -1.08
CA VAL A 237 -8.67 -5.19 -0.57
C VAL A 237 -8.28 -5.38 0.89
N ILE A 238 -7.05 -5.03 1.25
CA ILE A 238 -6.62 -4.94 2.65
C ILE A 238 -6.34 -3.49 2.98
N ALA A 239 -6.95 -2.95 4.03
CA ALA A 239 -6.73 -1.56 4.43
C ALA A 239 -6.82 -1.42 5.94
N GLY A 240 -6.09 -0.47 6.51
CA GLY A 240 -6.18 -0.19 7.94
C GLY A 240 -7.54 0.38 8.30
N VAL A 241 -8.07 0.03 9.48
CA VAL A 241 -9.30 0.68 10.00
C VAL A 241 -9.14 2.19 10.10
N ASN A 242 -7.91 2.66 10.35
CA ASN A 242 -7.58 4.08 10.43
C ASN A 242 -7.74 4.81 9.09
N ASP A 243 -7.89 4.12 7.95
CA ASP A 243 -8.03 4.72 6.62
C ASP A 243 -9.47 5.12 6.27
N ILE A 244 -10.42 4.82 7.16
CA ILE A 244 -11.83 5.15 7.00
C ILE A 244 -12.09 6.62 7.33
N VAL A 245 -12.93 7.27 6.53
CA VAL A 245 -13.45 8.62 6.73
C VAL A 245 -14.97 8.65 6.56
N PRO A 246 -15.69 9.66 7.07
CA PRO A 246 -17.15 9.60 7.16
C PRO A 246 -17.88 9.46 5.82
N SER A 247 -17.53 10.27 4.82
CA SER A 247 -18.25 10.29 3.54
C SER A 247 -17.35 10.43 2.33
N TYR A 248 -17.96 10.33 1.14
CA TYR A 248 -17.29 10.67 -0.11
C TYR A 248 -16.63 12.04 -0.11
N SER A 249 -17.26 13.07 0.46
CA SER A 249 -16.70 14.42 0.43
C SER A 249 -15.35 14.46 1.16
N GLU A 250 -15.25 13.80 2.31
CA GLU A 250 -14.02 13.70 3.07
C GLU A 250 -13.00 12.82 2.34
N ALA A 251 -13.45 11.70 1.74
CA ALA A 251 -12.57 10.81 1.00
C ALA A 251 -11.91 11.48 -0.21
N PHE A 252 -12.67 12.29 -0.97
CA PHE A 252 -12.10 13.08 -2.06
C PHE A 252 -11.09 14.12 -1.58
N LYS A 253 -11.35 14.83 -0.47
CA LYS A 253 -10.42 15.81 0.09
C LYS A 253 -9.11 15.17 0.55
N VAL A 254 -9.18 14.06 1.28
CA VAL A 254 -7.99 13.34 1.74
C VAL A 254 -7.23 12.76 0.53
N SER A 255 -7.95 12.20 -0.45
CA SER A 255 -7.33 11.68 -1.68
C SER A 255 -6.66 12.78 -2.50
N GLU A 256 -7.27 13.97 -2.59
CA GLU A 256 -6.67 15.13 -3.26
C GLU A 256 -5.35 15.53 -2.59
N TYR A 257 -5.33 15.59 -1.26
CA TYR A 257 -4.11 15.87 -0.51
C TYR A 257 -3.02 14.82 -0.77
N ILE A 258 -3.37 13.52 -0.79
CA ILE A 258 -2.43 12.45 -1.13
C ILE A 258 -1.94 12.61 -2.57
N MET A 259 -2.84 12.77 -3.54
CA MET A 259 -2.51 12.93 -4.95
C MET A 259 -1.56 14.09 -5.21
N ARG A 260 -1.80 15.26 -4.59
CA ARG A 260 -0.94 16.43 -4.76
C ARG A 260 0.42 16.24 -4.06
N SER A 261 0.43 15.64 -2.88
CA SER A 261 1.67 15.37 -2.12
C SER A 261 2.59 14.37 -2.82
N THR A 262 2.00 13.32 -3.40
CA THR A 262 2.70 12.21 -4.07
C THR A 262 2.94 12.51 -5.55
N GLY A 263 2.14 13.42 -6.12
CA GLY A 263 1.99 13.70 -7.55
C GLY A 263 1.52 12.49 -8.37
N GLN A 264 0.81 11.56 -7.73
CA GLN A 264 0.03 10.53 -8.40
C GLN A 264 -1.23 11.16 -9.00
N ALA A 265 -1.48 10.89 -10.28
CA ALA A 265 -2.52 11.58 -11.05
C ALA A 265 -3.79 10.76 -11.25
N THR A 266 -3.82 9.50 -10.81
CA THR A 266 -4.96 8.60 -11.00
C THR A 266 -5.61 8.27 -9.67
N LEU A 267 -6.93 8.41 -9.61
CA LEU A 267 -7.76 7.96 -8.51
C LEU A 267 -8.75 6.91 -9.03
N CYS A 268 -8.69 5.72 -8.46
CA CYS A 268 -9.69 4.68 -8.69
C CYS A 268 -10.67 4.66 -7.52
N VAL A 269 -11.96 4.83 -7.81
CA VAL A 269 -13.04 4.76 -6.81
C VAL A 269 -13.84 3.48 -7.04
N ILE A 270 -13.84 2.60 -6.04
CA ILE A 270 -14.44 1.26 -6.11
C ILE A 270 -15.60 1.23 -5.10
N GLY A 271 -16.83 1.27 -5.62
CA GLY A 271 -18.04 1.25 -4.80
C GLY A 271 -18.72 -0.13 -4.72
N GLY A 272 -18.03 -1.21 -5.07
CA GLY A 272 -18.58 -2.57 -5.11
C GLY A 272 -18.04 -3.40 -6.27
N PRO A 273 -18.51 -4.65 -6.43
CA PRO A 273 -18.15 -5.48 -7.57
C PRO A 273 -18.54 -4.84 -8.90
N SER A 274 -17.86 -5.22 -9.98
CA SER A 274 -18.13 -4.74 -11.33
C SER A 274 -19.59 -4.99 -11.68
N LYS A 275 -20.28 -3.95 -12.16
CA LYS A 275 -21.67 -4.07 -12.58
C LYS A 275 -21.97 -3.14 -13.75
N THR A 276 -22.86 -3.58 -14.64
CA THR A 276 -23.42 -2.77 -15.72
C THR A 276 -24.94 -2.83 -15.69
N GLY A 277 -25.58 -1.74 -16.10
CA GLY A 277 -27.03 -1.67 -16.25
C GLY A 277 -27.40 -1.58 -17.71
N ASP A 278 -28.29 -2.44 -18.18
CA ASP A 278 -28.90 -2.27 -19.50
C ASP A 278 -29.99 -1.18 -19.48
N ILE A 279 -30.47 -0.75 -20.64
CA ILE A 279 -31.55 0.24 -20.84
C ILE A 279 -32.81 -0.16 -20.07
N GLU A 280 -33.05 -1.47 -19.88
CA GLU A 280 -34.15 -2.02 -19.06
C GLU A 280 -33.90 -1.96 -17.54
N LYS A 281 -32.81 -1.33 -17.07
CA LYS A 281 -32.39 -1.20 -15.67
C LYS A 281 -32.10 -2.54 -14.96
N ARG A 282 -31.78 -3.58 -15.71
CA ARG A 282 -31.29 -4.84 -15.15
C ARG A 282 -29.79 -4.73 -14.88
N ILE A 283 -29.41 -4.95 -13.63
CA ILE A 283 -28.02 -4.93 -13.20
C ILE A 283 -27.42 -6.31 -13.44
N THR A 284 -26.34 -6.36 -14.22
CA THR A 284 -25.51 -7.56 -14.41
C THR A 284 -24.17 -7.33 -13.74
N TYR A 285 -23.80 -8.22 -12.81
CA TYR A 285 -22.52 -8.19 -12.11
C TYR A 285 -21.45 -8.98 -12.86
N GLY A 286 -20.19 -8.54 -12.77
CA GLY A 286 -19.05 -9.17 -13.43
C GLY A 286 -18.89 -8.84 -14.91
N ALA A 287 -19.44 -7.72 -15.39
CA ALA A 287 -19.46 -7.41 -16.83
C ALA A 287 -18.11 -6.98 -17.40
N HIS A 288 -17.30 -6.23 -16.62
CA HIS A 288 -16.06 -5.62 -17.08
C HIS A 288 -14.89 -5.78 -16.09
N GLY A 289 -15.07 -6.58 -15.05
CA GLY A 289 -14.09 -6.74 -13.97
C GLY A 289 -14.59 -7.64 -12.85
N PRO A 290 -14.15 -7.42 -11.59
CA PRO A 290 -14.40 -8.35 -10.50
C PRO A 290 -15.87 -8.64 -10.28
N ARG A 291 -16.20 -9.93 -10.18
CA ARG A 291 -17.52 -10.44 -9.81
C ARG A 291 -17.73 -10.36 -8.30
N GLU A 292 -16.64 -10.44 -7.56
CA GLU A 292 -16.60 -10.46 -6.10
C GLU A 292 -15.61 -9.39 -5.60
N LEU A 293 -16.01 -8.68 -4.55
CA LEU A 293 -15.18 -7.71 -3.84
C LEU A 293 -15.12 -8.10 -2.37
N HIS A 294 -13.94 -8.35 -1.84
CA HIS A 294 -13.69 -8.65 -0.44
C HIS A 294 -12.83 -7.56 0.18
N VAL A 295 -13.29 -6.95 1.26
CA VAL A 295 -12.58 -5.87 1.97
C VAL A 295 -12.24 -6.36 3.37
N ILE A 296 -10.95 -6.47 3.64
CA ILE A 296 -10.40 -6.85 4.94
C ILE A 296 -9.89 -5.59 5.63
N LEU A 297 -10.67 -5.10 6.58
CA LEU A 297 -10.30 -3.99 7.45
C LEU A 297 -9.39 -4.50 8.56
N LEU A 298 -8.16 -3.99 8.58
CA LEU A 298 -7.09 -4.42 9.47
C LEU A 298 -7.01 -3.50 10.69
N ASP A 299 -7.21 -4.07 11.88
CA ASP A 299 -6.95 -3.39 13.16
C ASP A 299 -5.45 -3.38 13.44
N ASN A 300 -4.87 -4.54 13.76
CA ASN A 300 -3.43 -4.73 14.02
C ASN A 300 -2.84 -3.67 14.98
N GLY A 301 -3.57 -3.40 16.08
CA GLY A 301 -3.17 -2.44 17.12
C GLY A 301 -3.67 -1.00 16.89
N ARG A 302 -4.31 -0.69 15.76
CA ARG A 302 -4.83 0.66 15.46
C ARG A 302 -5.93 1.09 16.44
N MET A 303 -6.83 0.18 16.82
CA MET A 303 -7.90 0.47 17.79
C MET A 303 -7.36 0.79 19.18
N GLU A 304 -6.26 0.14 19.57
CA GLU A 304 -5.56 0.42 20.83
C GLU A 304 -4.80 1.75 20.75
N ALA A 305 -4.05 1.98 19.67
CA ALA A 305 -3.34 3.22 19.41
C ALA A 305 -4.29 4.44 19.37
N ALA A 306 -5.51 4.29 18.84
CA ALA A 306 -6.51 5.36 18.81
C ALA A 306 -6.92 5.87 20.21
N ARG A 307 -6.79 5.01 21.23
CA ARG A 307 -7.14 5.34 22.63
C ARG A 307 -5.97 5.97 23.39
N ASP A 308 -4.75 5.81 22.90
CA ASP A 308 -3.56 6.43 23.48
C ASP A 308 -3.42 7.88 22.94
N PRO A 309 -3.38 8.89 23.83
CA PRO A 309 -3.32 10.29 23.40
C PRO A 309 -2.12 10.66 22.54
N ALA A 310 -0.99 9.97 22.69
CA ALA A 310 0.20 10.16 21.89
C ALA A 310 0.12 9.33 20.59
N LEU A 311 -0.16 8.03 20.68
CA LEU A 311 -0.14 7.15 19.50
C LEU A 311 -1.25 7.45 18.48
N ARG A 312 -2.39 7.99 18.92
CA ARG A 312 -3.51 8.28 18.01
C ARG A 312 -3.11 9.21 16.86
N GLU A 313 -2.15 10.12 17.07
CA GLU A 313 -1.71 11.03 16.01
C GLU A 313 -1.03 10.28 14.85
N ALA A 314 -0.39 9.14 15.13
CA ALA A 314 0.19 8.29 14.10
C ALA A 314 -0.87 7.80 13.10
N LEU A 315 -2.11 7.60 13.56
CA LEU A 315 -3.23 7.13 12.75
C LEU A 315 -3.76 8.20 11.79
N TYR A 316 -3.38 9.47 11.99
CA TYR A 316 -3.72 10.57 11.07
C TYR A 316 -2.89 10.54 9.80
N CYS A 317 -1.79 9.79 9.79
CA CYS A 317 -0.92 9.67 8.63
C CYS A 317 -1.71 9.20 7.40
N THR A 318 -1.65 9.99 6.33
CA THR A 318 -2.26 9.65 5.04
C THR A 318 -1.24 9.02 4.08
N ARG A 319 -0.02 8.75 4.56
CA ARG A 319 1.09 8.18 3.77
C ARG A 319 1.37 9.03 2.52
N CYS A 320 1.45 10.34 2.70
CA CYS A 320 1.57 11.30 1.60
C CYS A 320 2.94 11.34 0.90
N GLY A 321 3.92 10.54 1.35
CA GLY A 321 5.29 10.52 0.81
C GLY A 321 6.11 11.79 1.05
N SER A 322 5.52 12.82 1.68
CA SER A 322 6.21 14.09 1.98
C SER A 322 7.34 13.95 3.00
N LEU A 323 7.35 12.85 3.74
CA LEU A 323 8.38 12.50 4.69
C LEU A 323 8.92 11.12 4.35
N TYR A 324 10.21 11.04 4.10
CA TYR A 324 10.92 9.78 4.24
C TYR A 324 11.23 9.60 5.71
N THR A 325 10.32 9.02 6.46
CA THR A 325 10.51 8.99 7.92
C THR A 325 10.65 7.57 8.43
N PRO A 326 11.90 7.13 8.67
CA PRO A 326 12.21 6.12 9.67
C PRO A 326 11.44 6.32 10.99
N SER A 327 11.11 7.55 11.37
CA SER A 327 10.31 7.84 12.57
C SER A 327 8.88 7.31 12.49
N MET A 328 8.14 7.54 11.40
CA MET A 328 6.80 6.93 11.25
C MET A 328 6.91 5.40 11.21
N TRP A 329 7.96 4.86 10.61
CA TRP A 329 8.20 3.42 10.65
C TRP A 329 8.52 2.89 12.05
N ALA A 330 9.29 3.62 12.86
CA ALA A 330 9.54 3.29 14.26
C ALA A 330 8.25 3.27 15.08
N VAL A 331 7.36 4.23 14.84
CA VAL A 331 6.03 4.26 15.46
C VAL A 331 5.21 3.05 15.07
N TRP A 332 5.14 2.70 13.78
CA TRP A 332 4.44 1.48 13.33
C TRP A 332 5.10 0.22 13.86
N SER A 333 6.43 0.14 13.92
CA SER A 333 7.15 -1.01 14.48
C SER A 333 6.80 -1.22 15.96
N TYR A 334 6.61 -0.14 16.70
CA TYR A 334 6.07 -0.20 18.06
C TYR A 334 4.61 -0.66 18.09
N ILE A 335 3.71 -0.06 17.31
CA ILE A 335 2.28 -0.45 17.27
C ILE A 335 2.12 -1.93 16.90
N LEU A 336 2.91 -2.41 15.95
CA LEU A 336 2.80 -3.75 15.39
C LEU A 336 3.54 -4.82 16.19
N LYS A 337 4.71 -4.48 16.78
CA LYS A 337 5.66 -5.45 17.35
C LYS A 337 6.17 -5.08 18.75
N ASP A 338 5.70 -4.00 19.37
CA ASP A 338 6.23 -3.41 20.62
C ASP A 338 7.75 -3.15 20.56
N ASP A 339 8.28 -2.87 19.36
CA ASP A 339 9.70 -2.55 19.16
C ASP A 339 10.02 -1.11 19.57
N ARG A 340 10.64 -0.96 20.73
CA ARG A 340 11.08 0.34 21.27
C ARG A 340 12.49 0.73 20.84
N GLU A 341 13.29 -0.23 20.37
CA GLU A 341 14.69 0.01 20.04
C GLU A 341 14.82 0.86 18.79
N LEU A 342 13.94 0.62 17.81
CA LEU A 342 13.90 1.45 16.61
C LEU A 342 13.52 2.90 16.91
N ALA A 343 12.64 3.13 17.89
CA ALA A 343 12.27 4.48 18.32
C ALA A 343 13.45 5.21 18.99
N LYS A 344 14.19 4.54 19.88
CA LYS A 344 15.42 5.08 20.48
C LYS A 344 16.45 5.42 19.41
N LYS A 345 16.69 4.52 18.46
CA LYS A 345 17.60 4.75 17.33
C LYS A 345 17.17 5.96 16.50
N CYS A 346 15.87 6.12 16.23
CA CYS A 346 15.35 7.29 15.50
C CYS A 346 15.57 8.61 16.25
N LEU A 347 15.40 8.61 17.58
CA LEU A 347 15.69 9.79 18.42
C LEU A 347 17.19 10.13 18.41
N GLU A 348 18.08 9.14 18.52
CA GLU A 348 19.53 9.33 18.44
C GLU A 348 19.99 9.90 17.10
N LEU A 349 19.34 9.49 16.01
CA LEU A 349 19.62 9.96 14.65
C LEU A 349 18.92 11.27 14.29
N GLY A 350 18.02 11.77 15.15
CA GLY A 350 17.27 13.01 14.90
C GLY A 350 16.24 12.90 13.77
N CYS A 351 15.55 11.75 13.63
CA CYS A 351 14.58 11.48 12.56
C CYS A 351 13.24 12.25 12.68
N SER A 352 13.20 13.37 13.40
CA SER A 352 11.99 14.16 13.72
C SER A 352 11.76 15.28 12.71
N ASP A 353 11.46 14.92 11.47
CA ASP A 353 11.04 15.90 10.46
C ASP A 353 9.64 16.45 10.74
N ALA A 354 9.41 17.69 10.31
CA ALA A 354 8.11 18.33 10.44
C ALA A 354 7.08 17.67 9.50
N CYS A 355 6.14 16.93 10.08
CA CYS A 355 5.03 16.35 9.34
C CYS A 355 4.13 17.47 8.77
N PRO A 356 3.80 17.47 7.47
CA PRO A 356 2.89 18.46 6.90
C PRO A 356 1.46 18.40 7.47
N LEU A 357 1.03 17.24 7.99
CA LEU A 357 -0.23 17.12 8.74
C LEU A 357 -0.09 17.56 10.20
N GLY A 358 1.10 17.98 10.65
CA GLY A 358 1.41 18.43 12.00
C GLY A 358 1.48 17.31 13.05
N ILE A 359 1.65 16.06 12.64
CA ILE A 359 1.80 14.92 13.57
C ILE A 359 3.06 15.13 14.42
N ASP A 360 2.93 15.08 15.74
CA ASP A 360 4.06 15.25 16.67
C ASP A 360 4.93 13.98 16.75
N LEU A 361 5.70 13.72 15.69
CA LEU A 361 6.57 12.55 15.58
C LEU A 361 7.58 12.45 16.74
N GLU A 362 8.18 13.57 17.14
CA GLU A 362 9.15 13.59 18.24
C GLU A 362 8.48 13.21 19.57
N GLY A 363 7.32 13.81 19.87
CA GLY A 363 6.55 13.48 21.07
C GLY A 363 6.11 12.02 21.11
N ILE A 364 5.66 11.46 19.97
CA ILE A 364 5.31 10.05 19.87
C ILE A 364 6.54 9.17 20.13
N LEU A 365 7.67 9.47 19.50
CA LEU A 365 8.91 8.70 19.66
C LEU A 365 9.39 8.69 21.12
N LEU A 366 9.34 9.83 21.81
CA LEU A 366 9.68 9.95 23.23
C LEU A 366 8.73 9.12 24.11
N HIS A 367 7.42 9.15 23.81
CA HIS A 367 6.42 8.36 24.52
C HIS A 367 6.67 6.85 24.40
N ILE A 368 6.99 6.35 23.19
CA ILE A 368 7.19 4.92 22.96
C ILE A 368 8.58 4.42 23.39
N SER A 369 9.61 5.26 23.30
CA SER A 369 10.97 4.91 23.75
C SER A 369 11.05 4.75 25.27
N GLY A 370 10.14 5.38 26.01
CA GLY A 370 10.12 5.42 27.47
C GLY A 370 11.22 6.30 28.07
N THR A 371 11.70 7.30 27.32
CA THR A 371 12.78 8.22 27.70
C THR A 371 12.28 9.59 28.09
#